data_AF-E2A9G1-F1
#
_entry.id   AF-E2A9G1-F1
#
_cell.length_a   1.000
_cell.length_b   1.000
_cell.length_c   1.000
_cell.angle_alpha   90.00
_cell.angle_beta   90.00
_cell.angle_gamma   90.00
#
_symmetry.space_group_name_H-M   'P 1'
#
loop_
_entity.id
_entity.type
_entity.pdbx_description
1 polymer ?
#
loop_
_entity_poly.entity_id
_entity_poly.type
_entity_poly.pdbx_seq_one_letter_code
_entity_poly.pdbx_strand_id
1 'polypeptide(L)'
;VNKGRIFIAWRSYRLRDFVNIIRCYKCHGFGHFARVCTLPEQLCEKCGESGHNKKECKNEEICINCTKMRRKEFKHPVKSRTC
;
A
#
# COMPACT_ATOMS: atom_id res chain seq x y z
N VAL A 1 8.55 11.85 25.76
CA VAL A 1 7.80 11.98 24.49
C VAL A 1 6.70 10.93 24.47
N ASN A 2 5.43 11.33 24.65
CA ASN A 2 4.30 10.39 24.60
C ASN A 2 4.03 10.08 23.12
N LYS A 3 4.21 8.82 22.72
CA LYS A 3 4.25 8.39 21.30
C LYS A 3 3.01 8.91 20.54
N GLY A 4 3.20 9.89 19.65
CA GLY A 4 2.17 10.38 18.72
C GLY A 4 1.43 11.68 19.07
N ARG A 5 1.77 12.39 20.15
CA ARG A 5 1.23 13.74 20.41
C ARG A 5 2.30 14.73 20.83
N ILE A 6 2.25 15.93 20.27
CA ILE A 6 3.02 17.10 20.71
C ILE A 6 2.05 18.09 21.35
N PHE A 7 2.41 18.62 22.51
CA PHE A 7 1.67 19.67 23.19
C PHE A 7 2.42 20.99 23.03
N ILE A 8 1.78 21.98 22.40
CA ILE A 8 2.30 23.34 22.25
C ILE A 8 1.35 24.25 23.04
N ALA A 9 1.80 24.73 24.19
CA ALA A 9 0.94 25.36 25.19
C ALA A 9 -0.28 24.46 25.52
N TRP A 10 -1.50 24.99 25.41
CA TRP A 10 -2.76 24.25 25.63
C TRP A 10 -3.23 23.43 24.41
N ARG A 11 -2.50 23.45 23.30
CA ARG A 11 -2.90 22.74 22.07
C ARG A 11 -2.21 21.38 21.98
N SER A 12 -2.99 20.34 21.72
CA SER A 12 -2.50 19.00 21.44
C SER A 12 -2.58 18.69 19.95
N TYR A 13 -1.43 18.41 19.33
CA TYR A 13 -1.31 18.03 17.93
C TYR A 13 -0.97 16.55 17.82
N ARG A 14 -1.68 15.82 16.96
CA ARG A 14 -1.31 14.45 16.60
C ARG A 14 -0.12 14.50 15.66
N LEU A 15 1.02 13.99 16.12
CA LEU A 15 2.21 13.85 15.29
C LEU A 15 2.18 12.48 14.61
N ARG A 16 2.52 12.46 13.33
CA ARG A 16 2.83 11.23 12.59
C ARG A 16 4.13 11.46 11.85
N ASP A 17 4.97 10.44 11.80
CA ASP A 17 6.20 10.51 11.01
C ASP A 17 5.83 10.65 9.53
N PHE A 18 6.46 11.62 8.86
CA PHE A 18 6.31 11.79 7.43
C PHE A 18 7.37 10.94 6.72
N VAL A 19 7.05 9.66 6.52
CA VAL A 19 7.87 8.75 5.71
C VAL A 19 7.18 8.57 4.36
N ASN A 20 7.74 9.18 3.31
CA ASN A 20 7.21 9.03 1.96
C ASN A 20 7.76 7.74 1.32
N ILE A 21 6.98 6.66 1.40
CA ILE A 21 7.31 5.38 0.78
C ILE A 21 6.76 5.39 -0.65
N ILE A 22 7.65 5.42 -1.64
CA ILE A 22 7.28 5.40 -3.06
C ILE A 22 6.64 4.05 -3.39
N ARG A 23 5.38 4.09 -3.83
CA ARG A 23 4.62 2.93 -4.32
C ARG A 23 4.36 3.07 -5.82
N CYS A 24 4.68 2.02 -6.56
CA CYS A 24 4.36 1.93 -7.97
C CYS A 24 2.87 1.65 -8.18
N TYR A 25 2.16 2.51 -8.90
CA TYR A 25 0.73 2.30 -9.19
C TYR A 25 0.48 1.24 -10.28
N LYS A 26 1.52 0.79 -10.98
CA LYS A 26 1.42 -0.25 -12.01
C LYS A 26 1.47 -1.65 -11.41
N CYS A 27 2.42 -1.90 -10.51
CA CYS A 27 2.66 -3.22 -9.93
C CYS A 27 2.41 -3.33 -8.42
N HIS A 28 2.07 -2.20 -7.78
CA HIS A 28 1.84 -2.05 -6.34
C HIS A 28 3.05 -2.36 -5.44
N GLY A 29 4.23 -2.58 -6.02
CA GLY A 29 5.49 -2.71 -5.31
C GLY A 29 6.06 -1.37 -4.85
N PHE A 30 7.08 -1.41 -4.00
CA PHE A 30 7.73 -0.23 -3.44
C PHE A 30 9.08 0.08 -4.13
N GLY A 31 9.58 1.30 -3.94
CA GLY A 31 10.93 1.72 -4.35
C GLY A 31 11.06 2.25 -5.78
N HIS A 32 9.98 2.31 -6.55
CA HIS A 32 9.99 2.88 -7.90
C HIS A 32 8.65 3.49 -8.30
N PHE A 33 8.67 4.39 -9.28
CA PHE A 33 7.48 5.00 -9.86
C PHE A 33 6.93 4.14 -11.01
N ALA A 34 5.64 4.28 -11.30
CA ALA A 34 4.97 3.56 -12.40
C ALA A 34 5.66 3.75 -13.76
N ARG A 35 6.23 4.95 -14.01
CA ARG A 35 6.98 5.27 -15.23
C ARG A 35 8.29 4.48 -15.42
N VAL A 36 8.86 3.94 -14.33
CA VAL A 36 10.10 3.13 -14.33
C VAL A 36 9.76 1.64 -14.17
N CYS A 37 8.48 1.28 -14.09
CA CYS A 37 8.08 -0.10 -13.87
C CYS A 37 8.31 -0.93 -15.14
N THR A 38 8.98 -2.07 -14.98
CA THR A 38 9.29 -3.01 -16.07
C THR A 38 8.12 -3.89 -16.48
N LEU A 39 7.05 -3.93 -15.67
CA LEU A 39 5.86 -4.72 -15.99
C LEU A 39 5.11 -4.10 -17.19
N PRO A 40 4.69 -4.90 -18.17
CA PRO A 40 4.03 -4.40 -19.37
C PRO A 40 2.64 -3.83 -19.02
N GLU A 41 1.88 -4.54 -18.20
CA GLU A 41 0.50 -4.21 -17.84
C GLU A 41 0.36 -3.71 -16.40
N GLN A 42 -0.71 -2.96 -16.15
CA GLN A 42 -1.11 -2.59 -14.80
C GLN A 42 -1.80 -3.78 -14.11
N LEU A 43 -1.39 -4.05 -12.88
CA LEU A 43 -2.01 -5.04 -12.01
C LEU A 43 -3.18 -4.43 -11.25
N CYS A 44 -4.22 -5.21 -11.05
CA CYS A 44 -5.37 -4.85 -10.24
C CYS A 44 -4.95 -4.61 -8.78
N GLU A 45 -5.34 -3.47 -8.20
CA GLU A 45 -5.01 -3.14 -6.79
C GLU A 45 -5.61 -4.14 -5.79
N LYS A 46 -6.69 -4.85 -6.16
CA LYS A 46 -7.42 -5.76 -5.27
C LYS A 46 -6.86 -7.18 -5.28
N CYS A 47 -6.50 -7.71 -6.45
CA CYS A 47 -6.09 -9.12 -6.59
C CYS A 47 -4.70 -9.33 -7.19
N GLY A 48 -4.08 -8.31 -7.79
CA GLY A 48 -2.75 -8.42 -8.40
C GLY A 48 -2.71 -9.04 -9.79
N GLU A 49 -3.84 -9.42 -10.38
CA GLU A 49 -3.92 -9.90 -11.77
C GLU A 49 -4.06 -8.74 -12.75
N SER A 50 -3.66 -8.95 -14.00
CA SER A 50 -3.83 -7.98 -15.08
C SER A 50 -5.14 -8.19 -15.85
N GLY A 51 -5.42 -7.34 -16.83
CA GLY A 51 -6.60 -7.45 -17.69
C GLY A 51 -7.88 -6.83 -17.15
N HIS A 52 -7.89 -6.28 -15.93
CA HIS A 52 -9.05 -5.60 -15.37
C HIS A 52 -8.68 -4.54 -14.32
N ASN A 53 -9.61 -3.63 -14.06
CA ASN A 53 -9.48 -2.63 -13.00
C ASN A 53 -10.17 -3.08 -11.70
N LYS A 54 -9.85 -2.40 -10.59
CA LYS A 54 -10.45 -2.68 -9.27
C LYS A 54 -11.99 -2.71 -9.27
N LYS A 55 -12.63 -1.87 -10.09
CA LYS A 55 -14.10 -1.78 -10.20
C LYS A 55 -14.72 -3.05 -10.79
N GLU A 56 -13.98 -3.73 -11.66
CA GLU A 56 -14.42 -4.94 -12.38
C GLU A 56 -13.89 -6.22 -11.71
N CYS A 57 -13.07 -6.09 -10.67
CA CYS A 57 -12.42 -7.20 -10.01
C CYS A 57 -13.40 -8.04 -9.18
N LYS A 58 -13.69 -9.25 -9.67
CA LYS A 58 -14.50 -10.26 -8.97
C LYS A 58 -13.70 -11.12 -7.99
N ASN A 59 -12.38 -11.07 -8.05
CA ASN A 59 -11.50 -11.85 -7.17
C ASN A 59 -11.50 -11.35 -5.72
N GLU A 60 -11.00 -12.17 -4.79
CA GLU A 60 -10.80 -11.80 -3.39
C GLU A 60 -9.80 -10.63 -3.24
N GLU A 61 -9.94 -9.85 -2.17
CA GLU A 61 -9.00 -8.79 -1.84
C GLU A 61 -7.77 -9.38 -1.14
N ILE A 62 -6.60 -9.22 -1.77
CA ILE A 62 -5.32 -9.68 -1.26
C ILE A 62 -4.23 -8.61 -1.42
N CYS A 63 -3.21 -8.65 -0.56
CA CYS A 63 -2.04 -7.80 -0.67
C CYS A 63 -0.97 -8.48 -1.52
N ILE A 64 -0.73 -7.92 -2.70
CA ILE A 64 0.26 -8.40 -3.67
C ILE A 64 1.65 -8.53 -3.04
N ASN A 65 2.04 -7.59 -2.18
CA ASN A 65 3.35 -7.57 -1.54
C ASN A 65 3.44 -8.65 -0.45
N CYS A 66 2.42 -8.83 0.39
CA CYS A 66 2.38 -9.89 1.40
C CYS A 66 2.35 -11.28 0.77
N THR A 67 1.60 -11.46 -0.31
CA THR A 67 1.56 -12.70 -1.08
C THR A 67 2.92 -13.01 -1.69
N LYS A 68 3.59 -12.01 -2.33
CA LYS A 68 4.95 -12.17 -2.87
C LYS A 68 5.98 -12.51 -1.79
N MET A 69 5.85 -11.93 -0.59
CA MET A 69 6.71 -12.20 0.56
C MET A 69 6.31 -13.45 1.35
N ARG A 70 5.28 -14.20 0.91
CA ARG A 70 4.76 -15.40 1.58
C ARG A 70 4.42 -15.18 3.07
N ARG A 71 3.79 -14.05 3.40
CA ARG A 71 3.27 -13.80 4.75
C ARG A 71 1.98 -14.58 5.00
N LYS A 72 1.71 -14.94 6.27
CA LYS A 72 0.47 -15.63 6.69
C LYS A 72 -0.77 -14.74 6.59
N GLU A 73 -0.61 -13.45 6.91
CA GLU A 73 -1.67 -12.45 6.77
C GLU A 73 -1.49 -11.70 5.45
N PHE A 74 -2.28 -12.06 4.44
CA PHE A 74 -2.27 -11.43 3.12
C PHE A 74 -3.66 -11.01 2.63
N LYS A 75 -4.73 -11.41 3.31
CA LYS A 75 -6.13 -11.06 2.98
C LYS A 75 -6.48 -9.65 3.49
N HIS A 76 -5.83 -8.64 2.92
CA HIS A 76 -6.05 -7.24 3.23
C HIS A 76 -5.60 -6.38 2.03
N PRO A 77 -6.04 -5.12 1.93
CA PRO A 77 -5.62 -4.26 0.83
C PRO A 77 -4.12 -3.91 0.93
N VAL A 78 -3.48 -3.59 -0.19
CA VAL A 78 -2.06 -3.17 -0.27
C VAL A 78 -1.73 -1.97 0.63
N LYS A 79 -2.73 -1.11 0.90
CA LYS A 79 -2.61 0.07 1.76
C LYS A 79 -2.96 -0.18 3.24
N SER A 80 -3.15 -1.44 3.64
CA SER A 80 -3.44 -1.76 5.04
C SER A 80 -2.27 -1.40 5.94
N ARG A 81 -2.56 -0.97 7.17
CA ARG A 81 -1.55 -0.80 8.23
C ARG A 81 -0.95 -2.12 8.70
N THR A 82 -1.62 -3.23 8.41
CA THR A 82 -1.17 -4.59 8.73
C THR A 82 -0.27 -5.18 7.64
N CYS A 83 -0.02 -4.44 6.55
CA CYS A 83 0.85 -4.84 5.45
C CYS A 83 2.34 -4.82 5.85
#